data_AF-A0A9E2YVW5-F1
#
_entry.id   AF-A0A9E2YVW5-F1
#
_cell.length_a   1.000
_cell.length_b   1.000
_cell.length_c   1.000
_cell.angle_alpha   90.00
_cell.angle_beta   90.00
_cell.angle_gamma   90.00
#
_symmetry.space_group_name_H-M   'P 1'
#
loop_
_entity.id
_entity.type
_entity.pdbx_description
1 polymer ?
#
loop_
_entity_poly.entity_id
_entity_poly.type
_entity_poly.pdbx_seq_one_letter_code
_entity_poly.pdbx_strand_id
1 'polypeptide(L)'
;MSYWGYLVAKLAAAWAVLWAVGRGLGWLLPKTSTIYWNSHQDPFAHDLAYTTAMMVYFLVGVGLIYLVIWDQRYRCRTCVRRLRMPIFAGSWPNMFLKGQPRREYICIYGHGTLKVPEVELTGPKKNRWQRHDEDIWKELEALSAGDRR
;
A
#
# COMPACT_ATOMS: atom_id res chain seq x y z
N MET A 1 16.29 -1.84 9.81
CA MET A 1 15.91 -0.75 8.88
C MET A 1 15.50 -1.26 7.48
N SER A 2 15.24 -2.56 7.32
CA SER A 2 14.93 -3.21 6.02
C SER A 2 13.60 -2.78 5.38
N TYR A 3 12.58 -2.51 6.20
CA TYR A 3 11.24 -2.15 5.73
C TYR A 3 11.22 -0.88 4.88
N TRP A 4 11.86 0.19 5.35
CA TRP A 4 11.94 1.45 4.62
C TRP A 4 12.80 1.34 3.36
N GLY A 5 13.90 0.58 3.41
CA GLY A 5 14.74 0.32 2.23
C GLY A 5 13.97 -0.38 1.11
N TYR A 6 13.15 -1.37 1.45
CA TYR A 6 12.32 -2.06 0.46
C TYR A 6 11.19 -1.17 -0.11
N LEU A 7 10.68 -0.24 0.67
CA LEU A 7 9.73 0.78 0.19
C LEU A 7 10.42 1.71 -0.82
N VAL A 8 11.61 2.22 -0.50
CA VAL A 8 12.40 3.05 -1.41
C VAL A 8 12.73 2.30 -2.71
N ALA A 9 13.14 1.04 -2.63
CA ALA A 9 13.43 0.22 -3.81
C ALA A 9 12.22 0.08 -4.74
N LYS A 10 11.01 -0.12 -4.20
CA LYS A 10 9.78 -0.17 -5.01
C LYS A 10 9.42 1.18 -5.62
N LEU A 11 9.60 2.27 -4.88
CA LEU A 11 9.36 3.61 -5.41
C LEU A 11 10.34 3.95 -6.53
N ALA A 12 11.60 3.54 -6.41
CA ALA A 12 12.59 3.68 -7.48
C ALA A 12 12.20 2.87 -8.72
N ALA A 13 11.76 1.61 -8.55
CA ALA A 13 11.28 0.79 -9.65
C ALA A 13 10.02 1.38 -10.31
N ALA A 14 9.06 1.85 -9.52
CA ALA A 14 7.87 2.55 -9.99
C ALA A 14 8.22 3.80 -10.82
N TRP A 15 9.15 4.61 -10.31
CA TRP A 15 9.64 5.80 -11.00
C TRP A 15 10.32 5.45 -12.33
N ALA A 16 11.16 4.41 -12.35
CA ALA A 16 11.81 3.95 -13.58
C ALA A 16 10.80 3.49 -14.64
N VAL A 17 9.75 2.76 -14.24
CA VAL A 17 8.66 2.34 -15.14
C VAL A 17 7.91 3.56 -15.69
N LEU A 18 7.51 4.49 -14.83
CA LEU A 18 6.80 5.70 -15.26
C LEU A 18 7.67 6.55 -16.20
N TRP A 19 8.96 6.70 -15.90
CA TRP A 19 9.90 7.42 -16.75
C TRP A 19 10.02 6.78 -18.15
N ALA A 20 10.13 5.45 -18.22
CA ALA A 20 10.18 4.73 -19.49
C ALA A 20 8.88 4.91 -20.31
N VAL A 21 7.73 4.80 -19.65
CA VAL A 21 6.41 5.02 -20.28
C VAL A 21 6.27 6.45 -20.77
N GLY A 22 6.62 7.46 -19.95
CA GLY A 22 6.56 8.86 -20.34
C GLY A 22 7.48 9.19 -21.54
N ARG A 23 8.69 8.62 -21.56
CA ARG A 23 9.61 8.74 -22.71
C ARG A 23 9.04 8.09 -23.96
N GLY A 24 8.37 6.94 -23.83
CA GLY A 24 7.66 6.26 -24.92
C GLY A 24 6.50 7.10 -25.47
N LEU A 25 5.68 7.69 -24.60
CA LEU A 25 4.61 8.61 -25.02
C LEU A 25 5.16 9.81 -25.78
N GLY A 26 6.27 10.40 -25.33
CA GLY A 26 6.92 11.52 -26.03
C GLY A 26 7.53 11.15 -27.39
N TRP A 27 7.76 9.86 -27.66
CA TRP A 27 8.19 9.37 -28.97
C TRP A 27 7.01 9.04 -29.89
N LEU A 28 5.93 8.48 -29.35
CA LEU A 28 4.73 8.11 -30.11
C LEU A 28 3.83 9.31 -30.46
N LEU A 29 3.69 10.27 -29.55
CA LEU A 29 2.86 11.45 -29.77
C LEU A 29 3.76 12.58 -30.31
N PRO A 30 3.66 12.94 -31.60
CA PRO A 30 4.41 14.06 -32.13
C PRO A 30 4.01 15.34 -31.38
N LYS A 31 4.99 16.18 -31.06
CA LYS A 31 4.73 17.51 -30.49
C LYS A 31 3.97 18.33 -31.53
N THR A 32 2.64 18.39 -31.41
CA THR A 32 1.83 19.35 -32.17
C THR A 32 2.24 20.75 -31.72
N SER A 33 3.08 21.42 -32.50
CA SER A 33 3.38 22.84 -32.31
C SER A 33 2.12 23.63 -32.66
N THR A 34 1.49 24.25 -31.67
CA THR A 34 0.39 25.18 -31.93
C THR A 34 0.93 26.40 -32.69
N ILE A 35 0.18 26.84 -33.70
CA ILE A 35 0.54 27.91 -34.65
C ILE A 35 0.30 29.29 -33.99
N TYR A 36 0.93 29.53 -32.83
CA TYR A 36 1.00 30.87 -32.24
C TYR A 36 2.45 31.33 -32.22
N TRP A 37 2.68 32.43 -32.94
CA TRP A 37 3.96 33.11 -33.11
C TRP A 37 4.86 33.02 -31.85
N ASN A 38 6.03 32.40 -32.03
CA ASN A 38 7.17 32.45 -31.09
C ASN A 38 6.98 31.93 -29.66
N SER A 39 5.89 31.25 -29.34
CA SER A 39 5.75 30.58 -28.05
C SER A 39 5.69 29.06 -28.24
N HIS A 40 6.74 28.36 -27.82
CA HIS A 40 6.70 26.91 -27.62
C HIS A 40 5.77 26.62 -26.44
N GLN A 41 4.45 26.69 -26.66
CA GLN A 41 3.47 26.20 -25.71
C GLN A 41 3.55 24.67 -25.76
N ASP A 42 3.68 24.03 -24.59
CA ASP A 42 3.49 22.59 -24.52
C ASP A 42 2.06 22.25 -25.00
N PRO A 43 1.84 21.16 -25.75
CA PRO A 43 0.53 20.78 -26.31
C PRO A 43 -0.53 20.44 -25.25
N PHE A 44 -0.20 20.63 -23.97
CA PHE A 44 -1.11 20.52 -22.85
C PHE A 44 -2.23 21.57 -22.97
N ALA A 45 -3.47 21.15 -22.74
CA ALA A 45 -4.72 21.90 -22.93
C ALA A 45 -5.12 22.27 -24.37
N HIS A 46 -4.25 22.06 -25.37
CA HIS A 46 -4.53 22.44 -26.76
C HIS A 46 -4.88 21.26 -27.66
N ASP A 47 -4.29 20.09 -27.40
CA ASP A 47 -4.56 18.86 -28.13
C ASP A 47 -5.32 17.88 -27.22
N LEU A 48 -6.54 17.50 -27.62
CA LEU A 48 -7.39 16.59 -26.86
C LEU A 48 -6.75 15.20 -26.72
N ALA A 49 -6.05 14.72 -27.76
CA ALA A 49 -5.40 13.42 -27.72
C ALA A 49 -4.20 13.43 -26.77
N TYR A 50 -3.38 14.49 -26.82
CA TYR A 50 -2.24 14.63 -25.91
C TYR A 50 -2.69 14.80 -24.45
N THR A 51 -3.69 15.64 -24.20
CA THR A 51 -4.21 15.87 -22.84
C THR A 51 -4.84 14.63 -22.22
N THR A 52 -5.65 13.90 -22.97
CA THR A 52 -6.24 12.64 -22.50
C THR A 52 -5.17 11.58 -22.21
N ALA A 53 -4.15 11.47 -23.07
CA ALA A 53 -3.01 10.56 -22.85
C ALA A 53 -2.22 10.91 -21.56
N MET A 54 -1.93 12.20 -21.34
CA MET A 54 -1.26 12.66 -20.12
C MET A 54 -2.10 12.46 -18.86
N MET A 55 -3.43 12.64 -18.95
CA MET A 55 -4.35 12.35 -17.84
C MET A 55 -4.30 10.87 -17.45
N VAL A 56 -4.38 9.96 -18.44
CA VAL A 56 -4.30 8.52 -18.18
C VAL A 56 -2.95 8.16 -17.57
N TYR A 57 -1.86 8.70 -18.10
CA TYR A 57 -0.52 8.50 -17.53
C TYR A 57 -0.43 8.95 -16.07
N PHE A 58 -0.99 10.11 -15.73
CA PHE A 58 -1.05 10.59 -14.35
C PHE A 58 -1.85 9.65 -13.44
N LEU A 59 -3.02 9.20 -13.87
CA LEU A 59 -3.86 8.26 -13.11
C LEU A 59 -3.15 6.93 -12.87
N VAL A 60 -2.45 6.40 -13.88
CA VAL A 60 -1.61 5.20 -13.75
C VAL A 60 -0.49 5.44 -12.74
N GLY A 61 0.17 6.59 -12.78
CA GLY A 61 1.22 6.96 -11.81
C GLY A 61 0.71 6.97 -10.37
N VAL A 62 -0.41 7.65 -10.12
CA VAL A 62 -1.05 7.69 -8.80
C VAL A 62 -1.48 6.29 -8.35
N GLY A 63 -2.10 5.52 -9.24
CA GLY A 63 -2.52 4.14 -8.96
C GLY A 63 -1.34 3.23 -8.60
N LEU A 64 -0.21 3.36 -9.30
CA LEU A 64 0.98 2.56 -9.05
C LEU A 64 1.61 2.91 -7.68
N ILE A 65 1.72 4.21 -7.35
CA ILE A 65 2.17 4.65 -6.03
C ILE A 65 1.23 4.11 -4.93
N TYR A 66 -0.08 4.19 -5.16
CA TYR A 66 -1.08 3.66 -4.24
C TYR A 66 -0.89 2.16 -4.01
N LEU A 67 -0.69 1.37 -5.07
CA LEU A 67 -0.43 -0.08 -4.97
C LEU A 67 0.87 -0.38 -4.21
N VAL A 68 1.93 0.40 -4.41
CA VAL A 68 3.18 0.26 -3.65
C VAL A 68 2.94 0.49 -2.16
N ILE A 69 2.23 1.57 -1.80
CA ILE A 69 1.90 1.87 -0.40
C ILE A 69 1.01 0.77 0.17
N TRP A 70 0.01 0.32 -0.58
CA TRP A 70 -0.92 -0.74 -0.17
C TRP A 70 -0.16 -2.05 0.11
N ASP A 71 0.72 -2.50 -0.79
CA ASP A 71 1.50 -3.72 -0.59
C ASP A 71 2.45 -3.60 0.62
N GLN A 72 2.98 -2.41 0.90
CA GLN A 72 3.84 -2.19 2.07
C GLN A 72 3.05 -2.25 3.39
N ARG A 73 1.80 -1.75 3.42
CA ARG A 73 0.94 -1.82 4.61
C ARG A 73 0.69 -3.26 5.09
N TYR A 74 0.62 -4.22 4.17
CA TYR A 74 0.36 -5.64 4.49
C TYR A 74 1.64 -6.48 4.60
N ARG A 75 2.80 -5.85 4.79
CA ARG A 75 4.08 -6.54 5.03
C ARG A 75 4.52 -6.40 6.48
N CYS A 76 5.18 -7.44 6.95
CA CYS A 76 5.84 -7.42 8.25
C CYS A 76 6.98 -6.39 8.25
N ARG A 77 7.08 -5.60 9.33
CA ARG A 77 8.10 -4.53 9.47
C ARG A 77 9.53 -5.05 9.71
N THR A 78 9.68 -6.32 10.09
CA THR A 78 10.98 -6.96 10.32
C THR A 78 11.37 -7.83 9.12
N CYS A 79 10.55 -8.83 8.77
CA CYS A 79 10.82 -9.78 7.69
C CYS A 79 10.56 -9.24 6.28
N VAL A 80 9.79 -8.15 6.14
CA VAL A 80 9.39 -7.60 4.83
C VAL A 80 8.55 -8.58 3.98
N ARG A 81 8.08 -9.69 4.56
CA ARG A 81 7.19 -10.66 3.92
C ARG A 81 5.73 -10.26 4.10
N ARG A 82 4.89 -10.64 3.12
CA ARG A 82 3.44 -10.40 3.17
C ARG A 82 2.85 -11.17 4.34
N LEU A 83 2.03 -10.49 5.14
CA LEU A 83 1.32 -11.08 6.27
C LEU A 83 0.26 -12.06 5.73
N ARG A 84 0.04 -13.15 6.46
CA ARG A 84 -0.85 -14.24 6.05
C ARG A 84 -1.84 -14.55 7.18
N MET A 85 -2.78 -15.46 6.91
CA MET A 85 -3.81 -15.90 7.86
C MET A 85 -4.69 -14.76 8.36
N PRO A 86 -5.70 -14.34 7.58
CA PRO A 86 -6.70 -13.39 8.06
C PRO A 86 -7.58 -14.09 9.12
N ILE A 87 -7.45 -13.67 10.37
CA ILE A 87 -8.30 -14.11 11.47
C ILE A 87 -9.34 -13.02 11.72
N PHE A 88 -10.61 -13.41 11.71
CA PHE A 88 -11.70 -12.51 12.09
C PHE A 88 -11.83 -12.50 13.60
N ALA A 89 -11.72 -11.32 14.20
CA ALA A 89 -11.83 -11.12 15.64
C ALA A 89 -12.92 -10.11 15.96
N GLY A 90 -13.73 -10.42 16.97
CA GLY A 90 -14.88 -9.61 17.40
C GLY A 90 -16.20 -10.12 16.83
N SER A 91 -17.30 -9.52 17.29
CA SER A 91 -18.63 -9.77 16.76
C SER A 91 -19.41 -8.46 16.66
N TRP A 92 -20.25 -8.34 15.62
CA TRP A 92 -21.09 -7.16 15.41
C TRP A 92 -22.04 -6.87 16.60
N PRO A 93 -22.75 -7.87 17.18
CA PRO A 93 -23.66 -7.62 18.30
C PRO A 93 -22.95 -7.12 19.56
N ASN A 94 -21.68 -7.52 19.78
CA ASN A 94 -20.91 -7.14 20.96
C ASN A 94 -19.91 -6.01 20.68
N MET A 95 -20.10 -5.25 19.59
CA MET A 95 -19.16 -4.22 19.16
C MET A 95 -18.93 -3.14 20.22
N PHE A 96 -19.98 -2.76 20.98
CA PHE A 96 -19.86 -1.76 22.03
C PHE A 96 -19.07 -2.25 23.25
N LEU A 97 -19.05 -3.55 23.51
CA LEU A 97 -18.40 -4.16 24.68
C LEU A 97 -16.97 -4.63 24.38
N LYS A 98 -16.78 -5.37 23.27
CA LYS A 98 -15.51 -6.01 22.90
C LYS A 98 -14.73 -5.24 21.83
N GLY A 99 -15.29 -4.13 21.36
CA GLY A 99 -14.76 -3.34 20.26
C GLY A 99 -15.20 -3.85 18.90
N GLN A 100 -14.91 -3.05 17.87
CA GLN A 100 -15.31 -3.31 16.50
C GLN A 100 -14.74 -4.62 15.93
N PRO A 101 -15.50 -5.28 15.03
CA PRO A 101 -14.99 -6.38 14.23
C PRO A 101 -13.75 -5.96 13.43
N ARG A 102 -12.76 -6.83 13.40
CA ARG A 102 -11.49 -6.57 12.73
C ARG A 102 -10.91 -7.85 12.15
N ARG A 103 -10.10 -7.68 11.11
CA ARG A 103 -9.24 -8.72 10.55
C ARG A 103 -7.83 -8.56 11.11
N GLU A 104 -7.31 -9.62 11.70
CA GLU A 104 -5.94 -9.70 12.18
C GLU A 104 -5.11 -10.52 11.19
N TYR A 105 -4.01 -9.96 10.71
CA TYR A 105 -3.04 -10.67 9.89
C TYR A 105 -1.79 -10.97 10.71
N ILE A 106 -1.27 -12.19 10.59
CA ILE A 106 -0.15 -12.66 11.41
C ILE A 106 1.09 -12.84 10.52
N CYS A 107 2.27 -12.51 11.05
CA CYS A 107 3.52 -12.91 10.44
C CYS A 107 3.76 -14.40 10.69
N ILE A 108 4.02 -15.19 9.64
CA ILE A 108 4.32 -16.64 9.78
C ILE A 108 5.53 -16.94 10.69
N TYR A 109 6.47 -15.99 10.80
CA TYR A 109 7.64 -16.06 11.69
C TYR A 109 7.39 -15.41 13.06
N GLY A 110 6.15 -15.04 13.35
CA GLY A 110 5.73 -14.54 14.66
C GLY A 110 6.24 -13.19 15.14
N HIS A 111 6.92 -12.41 14.28
CA HIS A 111 7.40 -11.07 14.63
C HIS A 111 6.33 -10.04 15.03
N GLY A 112 5.06 -10.30 14.73
CA GLY A 112 3.97 -9.38 15.03
C GLY A 112 2.70 -9.63 14.26
N THR A 113 1.68 -8.86 14.63
CA THR A 113 0.32 -8.93 14.07
C THR A 113 -0.15 -7.55 13.60
N LEU A 114 -0.91 -7.53 12.50
CA LEU A 114 -1.52 -6.34 11.96
C LEU A 114 -3.03 -6.41 12.15
N LYS A 115 -3.58 -5.48 12.93
CA LYS A 115 -5.02 -5.36 13.17
C LYS A 115 -5.61 -4.34 12.19
N VAL A 116 -6.50 -4.79 11.34
CA VAL A 116 -7.19 -4.00 10.32
C VAL A 116 -8.69 -3.99 10.64
N PRO A 117 -9.29 -2.83 10.95
CA PRO A 117 -10.73 -2.77 11.21
C PRO A 117 -11.52 -3.16 9.96
N GLU A 118 -12.67 -3.82 10.14
CA GLU A 118 -13.55 -4.15 9.02
C GLU A 118 -14.29 -2.91 8.51
N VAL A 119 -14.78 -2.08 9.43
CA VAL A 119 -15.43 -0.80 9.15
C VAL A 119 -14.86 0.28 10.08
N GLU A 120 -14.59 1.46 9.53
CA GLU A 120 -14.13 2.63 10.27
C GLU A 120 -15.33 3.49 10.71
N LEU A 121 -15.94 3.17 11.85
CA LEU A 121 -17.15 3.86 12.33
C LEU A 121 -16.85 5.17 13.11
N THR A 122 -15.75 5.22 13.87
CA THR A 122 -15.45 6.35 14.77
C THR A 122 -14.24 7.16 14.29
N GLY A 123 -14.19 7.46 12.99
CA GLY A 123 -13.07 8.16 12.35
C GLY A 123 -11.96 7.22 11.82
N PRO A 124 -10.92 7.78 11.17
CA PRO A 124 -9.89 7.01 10.49
C PRO A 124 -9.04 6.23 11.49
N LYS A 125 -9.38 4.95 11.69
CA LYS A 125 -8.64 4.05 12.57
C LYS A 125 -7.47 3.45 11.81
N LYS A 126 -6.27 4.00 12.05
CA LYS A 126 -5.03 3.48 11.48
C LYS A 126 -4.86 1.98 11.78
N ASN A 127 -4.49 1.22 10.75
CA ASN A 127 -4.04 -0.16 10.90
C ASN A 127 -2.98 -0.25 11.99
N ARG A 128 -3.27 -1.01 13.06
CA ARG A 128 -2.41 -1.08 14.24
C ARG A 128 -1.51 -2.30 14.11
N TRP A 129 -0.21 -2.04 13.90
CA TRP A 129 0.81 -3.08 14.01
C TRP A 129 1.20 -3.26 15.47
N GLN A 130 1.12 -4.50 15.95
CA GLN A 130 1.60 -4.92 17.25
C GLN A 130 2.82 -5.79 17.04
N ARG A 131 3.96 -5.37 17.60
CA ARG A 131 5.20 -6.16 17.58
C ARG A 131 5.15 -7.16 18.74
N HIS A 132 5.68 -8.36 18.49
CA HIS A 132 5.92 -9.39 19.51
C HIS A 132 7.44 -9.56 19.68
N ASP A 133 7.91 -9.74 20.92
CA ASP A 133 9.34 -9.61 21.24
C ASP A 133 10.13 -10.89 20.97
N GLU A 134 9.62 -12.07 21.34
CA GLU A 134 10.37 -13.34 21.26
C GLU A 134 9.84 -14.36 20.25
N ASP A 135 8.68 -14.07 19.62
CA ASP A 135 7.86 -14.88 18.68
C ASP A 135 6.47 -15.21 19.29
N ILE A 136 5.39 -14.82 18.58
CA ILE A 136 4.00 -15.13 18.97
C ILE A 136 3.75 -16.62 19.23
N TRP A 137 4.46 -17.50 18.52
CA TRP A 137 4.25 -18.93 18.65
C TRP A 137 4.74 -19.45 20.00
N LYS A 138 5.86 -18.89 20.51
CA LYS A 138 6.36 -19.21 21.85
C LYS A 138 5.44 -18.67 22.93
N GLU A 139 4.90 -17.47 22.75
CA GLU A 139 3.91 -16.89 23.67
C GLU A 139 2.66 -17.80 23.78
N LEU A 140 2.16 -18.28 22.63
CA LEU A 140 1.02 -19.19 22.59
C LEU A 140 1.33 -20.56 23.20
N GLU A 141 2.53 -21.09 22.97
CA GLU A 141 2.96 -22.36 23.57
C GLU A 141 3.04 -22.25 25.10
N ALA A 142 3.63 -21.16 25.61
CA ALA A 142 3.71 -20.88 27.05
C ALA A 142 2.32 -20.76 27.70
N LEU A 143 1.38 -20.08 27.04
CA LEU A 143 -0.01 -20.00 27.49
C LEU A 143 -0.67 -21.39 27.52
N SER A 144 -0.47 -22.20 26.48
CA SER A 144 -1.03 -23.56 26.40
C SER A 144 -0.45 -24.53 27.45
N ALA A 145 0.77 -24.27 27.90
CA ALA A 145 1.43 -25.05 28.95
C ALA A 145 0.98 -24.62 30.35
N GLY A 146 0.66 -23.33 30.53
CA GLY A 146 0.10 -22.80 31.78
C GLY A 146 -1.34 -23.25 32.04
N ASP A 147 -2.17 -23.33 30.99
CA ASP A 147 -3.58 -23.78 31.08
C ASP A 147 -3.73 -25.30 31.32
N ARG A 148 -2.62 -26.05 31.18
CA ARG A 148 -2.55 -27.51 31.41
C ARG A 148 -2.02 -27.88 32.80
N ARG A 149 -1.77 -26.91 33.69
CA ARG A 149 -1.43 -27.13 35.10
C ARG A 149 -2.57 -26.72 36.01
#